data_AF-A0A521Z0Y3-F1
#
_entry.id   AF-A0A521Z0Y3-F1
#
_cell.length_a   1.000
_cell.length_b   1.000
_cell.length_c   1.000
_cell.angle_alpha   90.00
_cell.angle_beta   90.00
_cell.angle_gamma   90.00
#
_symmetry.space_group_name_H-M   'P 1'
#
loop_
_entity.id
_entity.type
_entity.pdbx_description
1 polymer ?
#
loop_
_entity_poly.entity_id
_entity_poly.type
_entity_poly.pdbx_seq_one_letter_code
_entity_poly.pdbx_strand_id
1 'polypeptide(L)'
;MSLFCQLYSDKCEVASASASCRATRSGVLFRVAEGVSRPALVRGTLIEGSELARSVPEGLPRAIYLAFLVSEVHPFADGNGRISRLVMNAELSRTGEARIIIPTLFHEEYVISARLR
;
A
#
# COMPACT_ATOMS: atom_id res chain seq x y z
N MET A 1 1.69 -17.84 -0.13
CA MET A 1 0.90 -17.83 1.12
C MET A 1 1.71 -17.11 2.18
N SER A 2 1.68 -15.77 2.15
CA SER A 2 2.69 -14.92 2.78
C SER A 2 2.37 -14.65 4.25
N LEU A 3 3.38 -14.80 5.13
CA LEU A 3 3.39 -14.41 6.55
C LEU A 3 2.84 -13.00 6.82
N PHE A 4 2.81 -12.13 5.80
CA PHE A 4 2.26 -10.78 5.88
C PHE A 4 0.78 -10.76 6.33
N CYS A 5 0.00 -11.77 5.96
CA CYS A 5 -1.42 -11.85 6.30
C CYS A 5 -1.67 -12.21 7.78
N GLN A 6 -0.72 -12.90 8.41
CA GLN A 6 -0.86 -13.43 9.77
C GLN A 6 -0.39 -12.42 10.84
N LEU A 7 0.49 -11.48 10.49
CA LEU A 7 1.03 -10.47 11.41
C LEU A 7 0.13 -9.23 11.60
N TYR A 8 -0.84 -9.01 10.71
CA TYR A 8 -1.59 -7.74 10.64
C TYR A 8 -3.12 -7.88 10.69
N SER A 9 -3.64 -9.10 10.86
CA SER A 9 -5.09 -9.33 10.92
C SER A 9 -5.75 -8.75 12.18
N ASP A 10 -4.99 -8.62 13.28
CA ASP A 10 -5.53 -8.25 14.60
C ASP A 10 -5.69 -6.74 14.84
N LYS A 11 -5.30 -5.87 13.88
CA LYS A 11 -5.36 -4.40 14.04
C LYS A 11 -6.36 -3.67 13.11
N CYS A 12 -7.14 -4.40 12.31
CA CYS A 12 -8.11 -3.81 11.36
C CYS A 12 -9.38 -3.20 12.00
N GLU A 13 -9.53 -3.21 13.33
CA GLU A 13 -10.78 -2.79 14.01
C GLU A 13 -11.03 -1.26 14.00
N VAL A 14 -10.08 -0.45 13.54
CA VAL A 14 -10.16 1.02 13.56
C VAL A 14 -10.15 1.58 12.14
N ALA A 15 -11.27 1.46 11.41
CA ALA A 15 -11.49 2.20 10.17
C ALA A 15 -12.94 2.73 10.14
N SER A 16 -13.07 4.04 10.33
CA SER A 16 -14.37 4.71 10.35
C SER A 16 -14.92 4.94 8.93
N ALA A 17 -16.20 4.59 8.77
CA ALA A 17 -17.23 4.97 7.78
C ALA A 17 -16.96 5.10 6.26
N SER A 18 -15.73 5.13 5.73
CA SER A 18 -15.52 5.25 4.25
C SER A 18 -14.43 4.37 3.65
N ALA A 19 -13.69 3.61 4.46
CA ALA A 19 -12.76 2.58 4.01
C ALA A 19 -13.05 1.28 4.79
N SER A 20 -13.57 0.26 4.10
CA SER A 20 -13.78 -1.06 4.71
C SER A 20 -12.45 -1.83 4.69
N CYS A 21 -11.71 -1.82 5.81
CA CYS A 21 -10.59 -2.73 6.08
C CYS A 21 -11.17 -4.15 6.18
N ARG A 22 -11.08 -4.95 5.12
CA ARG A 22 -11.45 -6.37 5.21
C ARG A 22 -10.20 -7.20 5.09
N ALA A 23 -9.87 -7.93 6.16
CA ALA A 23 -8.85 -8.97 6.10
C ALA A 23 -9.29 -10.03 5.06
N THR A 24 -8.51 -10.21 4.01
CA THR A 24 -8.67 -11.30 3.04
C THR A 24 -7.56 -12.32 3.25
N ARG A 25 -7.69 -13.51 2.67
CA ARG A 25 -6.64 -14.56 2.72
C ARG A 25 -5.30 -14.14 2.07
N SER A 26 -5.27 -13.00 1.36
CA SER A 26 -4.12 -12.45 0.64
C SER A 26 -3.50 -11.20 1.31
N GLY A 27 -4.12 -10.62 2.34
CA GLY A 27 -3.65 -9.42 3.06
C GLY A 27 -4.79 -8.53 3.56
N VAL A 28 -4.47 -7.32 4.02
CA VAL A 28 -5.47 -6.27 4.29
C VAL A 28 -5.90 -5.65 2.97
N LEU A 29 -7.13 -5.93 2.51
CA LEU A 29 -7.67 -5.29 1.33
C LEU A 29 -8.25 -3.93 1.72
N PHE A 30 -7.55 -2.85 1.38
CA PHE A 30 -8.13 -1.51 1.35
C PHE A 30 -9.08 -1.42 0.17
N ARG A 31 -10.33 -1.82 0.37
CA ARG A 31 -11.34 -1.72 -0.68
C ARG A 31 -11.80 -0.25 -0.78
N VAL A 32 -11.14 0.54 -1.64
CA VAL A 32 -11.83 1.65 -2.30
C VAL A 32 -12.87 0.98 -3.20
N ALA A 33 -14.14 1.34 -3.05
CA ALA A 33 -15.24 0.75 -3.82
C ALA A 33 -14.87 0.66 -5.31
N GLU A 34 -15.01 -0.54 -5.85
CA GLU A 34 -14.75 -1.02 -7.22
C GLU A 34 -14.30 -0.01 -8.30
N GLY A 35 -13.17 -0.33 -8.94
CA GLY A 35 -12.97 -0.13 -10.38
C GLY A 35 -12.46 1.23 -10.88
N VAL A 36 -12.70 2.33 -10.17
CA VAL A 36 -12.12 3.64 -10.47
C VAL A 36 -12.02 4.37 -9.14
N SER A 37 -10.86 4.91 -8.78
CA SER A 37 -10.76 5.80 -7.62
C SER A 37 -11.72 6.96 -7.85
N ARG A 38 -12.86 6.97 -7.14
CA ARG A 38 -13.76 8.12 -7.17
C ARG A 38 -12.90 9.31 -6.73
N PRO A 39 -12.65 10.33 -7.58
CA PRO A 39 -11.68 11.38 -7.26
C PRO A 39 -11.97 12.06 -5.91
N ALA A 40 -13.25 12.13 -5.54
CA ALA A 40 -13.72 12.64 -4.25
C ALA A 40 -13.19 11.86 -3.02
N LEU A 41 -12.89 10.57 -3.15
CA LEU A 41 -12.45 9.70 -2.04
C LEU A 41 -10.93 9.55 -1.96
N VAL A 42 -10.18 9.89 -3.02
CA VAL A 42 -8.72 9.74 -3.09
C VAL A 42 -8.02 10.37 -1.89
N ARG A 43 -8.35 11.63 -1.58
CA ARG A 43 -7.72 12.37 -0.48
C ARG A 43 -8.02 11.74 0.87
N GLY A 44 -9.29 11.36 1.11
CA GLY A 44 -9.71 10.74 2.37
C GLY A 44 -9.00 9.41 2.58
N THR A 45 -8.94 8.57 1.55
CA THR A 45 -8.28 7.26 1.63
C THR A 45 -6.78 7.38 1.88
N LEU A 46 -6.08 8.35 1.27
CA LEU A 46 -4.65 8.57 1.53
C LEU A 46 -4.39 9.01 2.97
N ILE A 47 -5.25 9.87 3.53
CA ILE A 47 -5.12 10.32 4.91
C ILE A 47 -5.29 9.12 5.85
N GLU A 48 -6.43 8.42 5.77
CA GLU A 48 -6.72 7.27 6.62
C GLU A 48 -5.68 6.13 6.45
N GLY A 49 -5.27 5.85 5.22
CA GLY A 49 -4.23 4.85 4.95
C GLY A 49 -2.86 5.23 5.50
N SER A 50 -2.49 6.52 5.44
CA SER A 50 -1.22 7.00 6.01
C SER A 50 -1.23 6.94 7.54
N GLU A 51 -2.38 7.19 8.16
CA GLU A 51 -2.58 7.04 9.60
C GLU A 51 -2.40 5.59 10.05
N LEU A 52 -2.98 4.65 9.29
CA LEU A 52 -2.82 3.21 9.51
C LEU A 52 -1.38 2.72 9.30
N ALA A 53 -0.61 3.34 8.40
CA ALA A 53 0.81 3.02 8.19
C ALA A 53 1.63 3.14 9.50
N ARG A 54 1.22 4.00 10.43
CA ARG A 54 1.88 4.16 11.74
C ARG A 54 1.72 2.95 12.64
N SER A 55 0.68 2.14 12.42
CA SER A 55 0.48 0.87 13.13
C SER A 55 1.40 -0.26 12.62
N VAL A 56 2.00 -0.06 11.44
CA VAL A 56 2.93 -0.99 10.79
C VAL A 56 4.35 -0.75 11.32
N PRO A 57 5.07 -1.78 11.82
CA PRO A 57 6.50 -1.74 12.10
C PRO A 57 7.33 -1.02 11.04
N GLU A 58 8.27 -0.20 11.51
CA GLU A 58 9.15 0.61 10.66
C GLU A 58 9.99 -0.27 9.72
N GLY A 59 10.49 0.34 8.65
CA GLY A 59 11.41 -0.31 7.71
C GLY A 59 10.66 -1.05 6.61
N LEU A 60 11.13 -2.24 6.26
CA LEU A 60 10.60 -3.00 5.11
C LEU A 60 9.07 -3.23 5.15
N PRO A 61 8.44 -3.61 6.28
CA PRO A 61 7.00 -3.84 6.33
C PRO A 61 6.19 -2.58 6.00
N ARG A 62 6.55 -1.44 6.60
CA ARG A 62 5.88 -0.16 6.32
C ARG A 62 6.18 0.36 4.93
N ALA A 63 7.41 0.18 4.43
CA ALA A 63 7.79 0.57 3.08
C ALA A 63 6.93 -0.16 2.03
N ILE A 64 6.76 -1.47 2.18
CA ILE A 64 5.88 -2.27 1.30
C ILE A 64 4.43 -1.82 1.42
N TYR A 65 3.93 -1.62 2.64
CA TYR A 65 2.57 -1.14 2.88
C TYR A 65 2.29 0.19 2.15
N LEU A 66 3.17 1.18 2.31
CA LEU A 66 3.03 2.48 1.68
C LEU A 66 3.09 2.38 0.15
N ALA A 67 3.93 1.49 -0.39
CA ALA A 67 3.99 1.23 -1.82
C ALA A 67 2.64 0.75 -2.36
N PHE A 68 2.00 -0.20 -1.66
CA PHE A 68 0.66 -0.70 -2.03
C PHE A 68 -0.41 0.37 -1.89
N LEU A 69 -0.40 1.16 -0.80
CA LEU A 69 -1.37 2.23 -0.58
C LEU A 69 -1.43 3.20 -1.76
N VAL A 70 -0.28 3.69 -2.22
CA VAL A 70 -0.22 4.64 -3.35
C VAL A 70 -0.64 4.00 -4.67
N SER A 71 -0.21 2.76 -4.92
CA SER A 71 -0.53 2.04 -6.16
C SER A 71 -2.02 1.75 -6.31
N GLU A 72 -2.69 1.38 -5.22
CA GLU A 72 -4.11 1.04 -5.17
C GLU A 72 -5.02 2.28 -5.20
N VAL A 73 -4.67 3.33 -4.44
CA VAL A 73 -5.47 4.57 -4.46
C VAL A 73 -5.39 5.28 -5.80
N HIS A 74 -4.26 5.15 -6.50
CA HIS A 74 -4.03 5.71 -7.82
C HIS A 74 -4.41 7.21 -7.94
N PRO A 75 -3.79 8.09 -7.13
CA PRO A 75 -4.21 9.49 -7.01
C PRO A 75 -3.99 10.34 -8.27
N PHE A 76 -3.08 9.95 -9.15
CA PHE A 76 -2.72 10.71 -10.36
C PHE A 76 -3.11 9.96 -11.64
N ALA A 77 -3.21 10.68 -12.76
CA ALA A 77 -3.49 10.08 -14.06
C ALA A 77 -2.30 9.23 -14.60
N ASP A 78 -1.07 9.58 -14.21
CA ASP A 78 0.16 8.85 -14.54
C ASP A 78 1.17 9.03 -13.39
N GLY A 79 2.15 8.13 -13.30
CA GLY A 79 3.28 8.24 -12.39
C GLY A 79 3.08 7.58 -11.03
N ASN A 80 1.93 6.97 -10.76
CA ASN A 80 1.66 6.31 -9.47
C ASN A 80 2.68 5.22 -9.14
N GLY A 81 3.13 4.43 -10.12
CA GLY A 81 4.19 3.44 -9.91
C GLY A 81 5.55 4.07 -9.55
N ARG A 82 5.86 5.27 -10.08
CA ARG A 82 7.08 6.03 -9.72
C ARG A 82 6.98 6.56 -8.30
N ILE A 83 5.84 7.15 -7.94
CA ILE A 83 5.61 7.68 -6.58
C ILE A 83 5.55 6.56 -5.55
N SER A 84 4.89 5.43 -5.84
CA SER A 84 4.86 4.26 -4.97
C SER A 84 6.27 3.78 -4.59
N ARG A 85 7.15 3.62 -5.59
CA ARG A 85 8.56 3.25 -5.34
C ARG A 85 9.35 4.34 -4.63
N LEU A 86 9.05 5.61 -4.88
CA LEU A 86 9.67 6.74 -4.19
C LEU A 86 9.32 6.71 -2.70
N VAL A 87 8.04 6.54 -2.36
CA VAL A 87 7.56 6.48 -0.96
C VAL A 87 8.13 5.25 -0.25
N MET A 88 8.15 4.09 -0.91
CA MET A 88 8.81 2.88 -0.40
C MET A 88 10.27 3.15 -0.03
N ASN A 89 11.03 3.73 -0.94
CA ASN A 89 12.44 4.02 -0.71
C ASN A 89 12.66 5.18 0.27
N ALA A 90 11.72 6.10 0.42
CA ALA A 90 11.78 7.14 1.43
C ALA A 90 11.68 6.53 2.83
N GLU A 91 10.77 5.57 3.06
CA GLU A 91 10.66 4.87 4.34
C GLU A 91 11.92 4.05 4.63
N LEU A 92 12.44 3.31 3.63
CA LEU A 92 13.69 2.55 3.78
C LEU A 92 14.88 3.48 4.09
N SER A 93 14.99 4.62 3.40
CA SER A 93 16.07 5.58 3.65
C SER A 93 15.95 6.21 5.04
N ARG A 94 14.72 6.47 5.51
CA ARG A 94 14.47 7.03 6.84
C ARG A 94 14.92 6.08 7.95
N THR A 95 14.77 4.77 7.76
CA THR A 95 15.21 3.75 8.73
C THR A 95 16.65 3.29 8.53
N GLY A 96 17.39 3.86 7.57
CA GLY A 96 18.76 3.44 7.26
C GLY A 96 18.86 2.09 6.53
N GLU A 97 17.75 1.59 6.00
CA GLU A 97 17.68 0.33 5.25
C GLU A 97 18.11 0.51 3.79
N ALA A 98 18.47 -0.61 3.15
CA ALA A 98 18.84 -0.60 1.73
C ALA A 98 17.65 -0.20 0.84
N ARG A 99 17.89 0.70 -0.12
CA ARG A 99 16.89 1.08 -1.12
C ARG A 99 16.64 -0.06 -2.10
N ILE A 100 15.37 -0.26 -2.45
CA ILE A 100 14.93 -1.26 -3.41
C ILE A 100 14.83 -0.61 -4.80
N ILE A 101 15.53 -1.19 -5.77
CA ILE A 101 15.45 -0.83 -7.18
C ILE A 101 14.80 -1.98 -7.91
N ILE A 102 13.80 -1.69 -8.74
CA ILE A 102 13.12 -2.67 -9.56
C ILE A 102 13.69 -2.58 -10.97
N PRO A 103 14.48 -3.57 -11.41
CA PRO A 103 15.04 -3.58 -12.75
C PRO A 103 13.92 -3.58 -13.80
N THR A 104 14.17 -2.94 -14.94
CA THR A 104 13.21 -2.87 -16.06
C THR A 104 12.79 -4.26 -16.54
N LEU A 105 13.70 -5.24 -16.48
CA LEU A 105 13.43 -6.63 -16.85
C LEU A 105 12.33 -7.28 -15.99
N PHE A 106 12.17 -6.86 -14.73
CA PHE A 106 11.18 -7.42 -13.79
C PHE A 106 9.97 -6.51 -13.57
N HIS A 107 9.80 -5.51 -14.45
CA HIS A 107 8.74 -4.53 -14.28
C HIS A 107 7.35 -5.18 -14.35
N GLU A 108 7.16 -6.14 -15.25
CA GLU A 108 5.86 -6.81 -15.44
C GLU A 108 5.48 -7.65 -14.22
N GLU A 109 6.41 -8.45 -13.71
CA GLU A 109 6.23 -9.28 -12.51
C GLU A 109 5.98 -8.41 -11.28
N TYR A 110 6.68 -7.29 -11.16
CA TYR A 110 6.42 -6.32 -10.10
C TYR A 110 5.00 -5.77 -10.19
N VAL A 111 4.57 -5.29 -11.37
CA VAL A 111 3.22 -4.74 -11.56
C VAL A 111 2.15 -5.80 -11.28
N ILE A 112 2.39 -7.05 -11.66
CA ILE A 112 1.48 -8.16 -11.37
C ILE A 112 1.42 -8.43 -9.87
N SER A 113 2.56 -8.44 -9.17
CA SER A 113 2.61 -8.64 -7.72
C SER A 113 1.97 -7.50 -6.93
N ALA A 114 1.96 -6.30 -7.50
CA ALA A 114 1.34 -5.11 -6.93
C ALA A 114 -0.20 -5.13 -7.05
N ARG A 115 -0.78 -5.96 -7.93
CA ARG A 115 -2.23 -6.09 -8.08
C ARG A 115 -2.78 -7.07 -7.03
N LEU A 116 -3.59 -6.56 -6.11
CA LEU A 116 -4.35 -7.40 -5.19
C LEU A 116 -5.51 -8.08 -5.96
N ARG A 117 -5.45 -9.41 -6.07
CA ARG A 117 -6.60 -10.25 -6.51
C ARG A 117 -7.48 -10.63 -5.33
#